data_AF-A0A848TYD3-F1
#
_entry.id   AF-A0A848TYD3-F1
#
_cell.length_a   1.000
_cell.length_b   1.000
_cell.length_c   1.000
_cell.angle_alpha   90.00
_cell.angle_beta   90.00
_cell.angle_gamma   90.00
#
_symmetry.space_group_name_H-M   'P 1'
#
loop_
_entity.id
_entity.type
_entity.pdbx_description
1 polymer ?
#
loop_
_entity_poly.entity_id
_entity_poly.type
_entity_poly.pdbx_seq_one_letter_code
_entity_poly.pdbx_strand_id
1 'polypeptide(L)'
;SGIEKAYYAQLDGTITPEAIASLQKGVEIGFEGQRYQTKPCTVKMLVKPPILPVAHSKIRLARHRPNSWINIILTEGKFRQVRKMTAAVGFLTLRLVRVRIGSIYLENMMPGEVIQIRDLTL
;
A
#
# COMPACT_ATOMS: atom_id res chain seq x y z
N SER A 1 7.56 14.79 -6.70
CA SER A 1 6.09 14.62 -6.63
C SER A 1 5.59 15.00 -5.24
N GLY A 2 4.43 15.65 -5.16
CA GLY A 2 3.71 15.96 -3.90
C GLY A 2 2.29 15.38 -3.83
N ILE A 3 1.81 14.77 -4.92
CA ILE A 3 0.45 14.22 -5.01
C ILE A 3 0.33 12.95 -4.15
N GLU A 4 -0.68 12.94 -3.29
CA GLU A 4 -1.01 11.81 -2.44
C GLU A 4 -1.49 10.60 -3.24
N LYS A 5 -1.08 9.42 -2.80
CA LYS A 5 -1.50 8.13 -3.36
C LYS A 5 -1.86 7.23 -2.19
N ALA A 6 -3.09 6.72 -2.17
CA ALA A 6 -3.53 5.79 -1.14
C ALA A 6 -3.50 4.36 -1.66
N TYR A 7 -3.00 3.45 -0.83
CA TYR A 7 -2.92 2.03 -1.13
C TYR A 7 -3.50 1.21 0.01
N TYR A 8 -4.22 0.16 -0.34
CA TYR A 8 -4.46 -0.95 0.56
C TYR A 8 -3.39 -2.01 0.34
N ALA A 9 -2.68 -2.37 1.41
CA ALA A 9 -1.69 -3.42 1.41
C ALA A 9 -2.13 -4.55 2.36
N GLN A 10 -2.22 -5.76 1.82
CA GLN A 10 -2.37 -6.98 2.59
C GLN A 10 -0.99 -7.49 2.95
N LEU A 11 -0.78 -7.78 4.24
CA LEU A 11 0.51 -8.16 4.80
C LEU A 11 0.47 -9.60 5.31
N ASP A 12 1.58 -10.30 5.18
CA ASP A 12 1.80 -11.60 5.85
C ASP A 12 2.05 -11.32 7.34
N GLY A 13 1.20 -11.87 8.21
CA GLY A 13 1.19 -11.59 9.65
C GLY A 13 0.26 -10.44 10.07
N THR A 14 0.11 -10.31 11.38
CA THR A 14 -0.63 -9.21 12.03
C THR A 14 0.34 -8.10 12.36
N ILE A 15 0.26 -6.97 11.63
CA ILE A 15 1.13 -5.83 11.87
C ILE A 15 0.93 -5.24 13.26
N THR A 16 2.02 -4.87 13.94
CA THR A 16 1.97 -4.30 15.29
C THR A 16 1.85 -2.77 15.27
N PRO A 17 1.38 -2.15 16.37
CA PRO A 17 1.35 -0.70 16.52
C PRO A 17 2.73 -0.04 16.35
N GLU A 18 3.81 -0.69 16.81
CA GLU A 18 5.19 -0.19 16.72
C GLU A 18 5.69 -0.17 15.27
N ALA A 19 5.34 -1.21 14.50
CA ALA A 19 5.65 -1.27 13.07
C ALA A 19 4.88 -0.18 12.30
N ILE A 20 3.60 0.05 12.64
CA ILE A 20 2.81 1.15 12.07
C ILE A 20 3.46 2.50 12.40
N ALA A 21 3.83 2.74 13.65
CA ALA A 21 4.48 3.98 14.08
C ALA A 21 5.82 4.21 13.36
N SER A 22 6.60 3.15 13.16
CA SER A 22 7.84 3.19 12.38
C SER A 22 7.58 3.60 10.93
N LEU A 23 6.60 2.97 10.27
CA LEU A 23 6.22 3.34 8.90
C LEU A 23 5.75 4.81 8.80
N GLN A 24 4.98 5.28 9.78
CA GLN A 24 4.48 6.67 9.82
C GLN A 24 5.61 7.70 9.94
N LYS A 25 6.63 7.40 10.76
CA LYS A 25 7.83 8.25 10.90
C LYS A 25 8.75 8.20 9.68
N GLY A 26 8.67 7.11 8.91
CA GLY A 26 9.54 6.81 7.79
C GLY A 26 10.57 5.75 8.17
N VAL A 27 10.92 4.91 7.20
CA VAL A 27 11.83 3.78 7.38
C VAL A 27 12.90 3.78 6.30
N GLU A 28 14.04 3.18 6.61
CA GLU A 28 15.10 3.02 5.62
C GLU A 28 14.76 1.86 4.67
N ILE A 29 14.85 2.12 3.37
CA ILE A 29 14.67 1.11 2.32
C ILE A 29 15.83 1.13 1.33
N GLY A 30 16.10 -0.01 0.70
CA GLY A 30 17.06 -0.07 -0.41
C GLY A 30 16.50 0.57 -1.68
N PHE A 31 17.25 1.46 -2.32
CA PHE A 31 16.91 2.11 -3.58
C PHE A 31 18.18 2.29 -4.42
N GLU A 32 18.23 1.68 -5.60
CA GLU A 32 19.37 1.79 -6.54
C GLU A 32 20.74 1.50 -5.90
N GLY A 33 20.82 0.45 -5.09
CA GLY A 33 22.04 0.07 -4.37
C GLY A 33 22.37 0.93 -3.15
N GLN A 34 21.60 1.98 -2.89
CA GLN A 34 21.76 2.88 -1.75
C GLN A 34 20.66 2.68 -0.72
N ARG A 35 20.88 3.23 0.49
CA ARG A 35 19.87 3.35 1.51
C ARG A 35 19.11 4.67 1.35
N TYR A 36 17.79 4.61 1.44
CA TYR A 36 16.91 5.76 1.33
C TYR A 36 15.95 5.79 2.51
N GLN A 37 15.96 6.87 3.26
CA GLN A 37 14.97 7.13 4.31
C GLN A 37 13.68 7.66 3.67
N THR A 38 12.57 6.94 3.85
CA THR A 38 11.27 7.39 3.31
C THR A 38 10.76 8.62 4.05
N LYS A 39 9.91 9.40 3.38
CA LYS A 39 9.24 10.52 4.04
C LYS A 39 8.22 10.01 5.07
N PRO A 40 7.91 10.80 6.11
CA PRO A 40 6.78 10.52 6.97
C PRO A 40 5.50 10.36 6.15
N CYS A 41 4.63 9.46 6.58
CA CYS A 41 3.43 9.11 5.84
C CYS A 41 2.27 8.73 6.75
N THR A 42 1.06 8.65 6.19
CA THR A 42 -0.08 8.13 6.94
C THR A 42 -0.18 6.62 6.75
N VAL A 43 -0.23 5.89 7.87
CA VAL A 43 -0.49 4.45 7.89
C VAL A 43 -1.56 4.14 8.93
N LYS A 44 -2.59 3.39 8.56
CA LYS A 44 -3.64 2.92 9.48
C LYS A 44 -3.92 1.44 9.24
N MET A 45 -4.04 0.65 10.31
CA MET A 45 -4.56 -0.71 10.20
C MET A 45 -6.05 -0.67 9.87
N LEU A 46 -6.50 -1.58 9.00
CA LEU A 46 -7.91 -1.78 8.71
C LEU A 46 -8.45 -2.87 9.63
N VAL A 47 -9.51 -2.55 10.37
CA VAL A 47 -10.18 -3.49 11.31
C VAL A 47 -10.84 -4.64 10.55
N LYS A 48 -11.36 -4.37 9.35
CA LYS A 48 -11.96 -5.34 8.45
C LYS A 48 -11.21 -5.34 7.12
N PRO A 49 -11.12 -6.49 6.43
CA PRO A 49 -10.60 -6.52 5.07
C PRO A 49 -11.40 -5.56 4.16
N PRO A 50 -10.74 -4.81 3.26
CA PRO A 50 -11.44 -3.95 2.32
C PRO A 50 -12.23 -4.80 1.32
N ILE A 51 -13.36 -4.27 0.85
CA ILE A 51 -14.12 -4.87 -0.25
C ILE A 51 -13.34 -4.57 -1.53
N LEU A 52 -12.76 -5.61 -2.12
CA LEU A 52 -11.96 -5.53 -3.34
C LEU A 52 -12.32 -6.69 -4.26
N PRO A 53 -12.15 -6.55 -5.58
CA PRO A 53 -12.29 -7.65 -6.52
C PRO A 53 -11.42 -8.85 -6.11
N VAL A 54 -11.78 -10.05 -6.60
CA VAL A 54 -11.02 -11.27 -6.30
C VAL A 54 -9.56 -11.07 -6.72
N ALA A 55 -8.63 -11.49 -5.86
CA ALA A 55 -7.22 -11.43 -6.15
C ALA A 55 -6.88 -12.35 -7.34
N HIS A 56 -5.91 -11.96 -8.16
CA HIS A 56 -5.43 -12.79 -9.25
C HIS A 56 -4.98 -14.17 -8.73
N SER A 57 -5.33 -15.26 -9.43
CA SER A 57 -5.11 -16.66 -8.99
C SER A 57 -3.65 -16.99 -8.63
N LYS A 58 -2.69 -16.35 -9.32
CA LYS A 58 -1.24 -16.48 -9.04
C LYS A 58 -0.81 -15.90 -7.68
N ILE A 59 -1.63 -15.07 -7.03
CA ILE A 59 -1.31 -14.53 -5.71
C ILE A 59 -1.55 -15.63 -4.68
N ARG A 60 -0.46 -16.13 -4.09
CA ARG A 60 -0.52 -17.06 -2.96
C ARG A 60 -0.93 -16.29 -1.70
N LEU A 61 -2.23 -16.18 -1.50
CA LEU A 61 -2.79 -15.67 -0.25
C LEU A 61 -2.53 -16.71 0.84
N ALA A 62 -1.98 -16.27 1.98
CA ALA A 62 -1.70 -17.14 3.10
C ALA A 62 -3.02 -17.63 3.71
N ARG A 63 -3.51 -18.79 3.27
CA ARG A 63 -4.76 -19.38 3.74
C ARG A 63 -4.70 -19.85 5.19
N HIS A 64 -3.49 -20.13 5.70
CA HIS A 64 -3.28 -20.73 7.03
C HIS A 64 -2.52 -19.83 8.01
N ARG A 65 -2.02 -18.66 7.58
CA ARG A 65 -1.35 -17.70 8.48
C ARG A 65 -2.21 -16.46 8.69
N PRO A 66 -2.11 -15.81 9.86
CA PRO A 66 -2.68 -14.50 10.06
C PRO A 66 -2.21 -13.55 8.95
N ASN A 67 -3.12 -12.71 8.47
CA ASN A 67 -2.78 -11.60 7.60
C ASN A 67 -3.51 -10.35 8.08
N SER A 68 -2.95 -9.20 7.80
CA SER A 68 -3.52 -7.91 8.17
C SER A 68 -3.57 -6.98 6.97
N TRP A 69 -4.43 -5.97 7.07
CA TRP A 69 -4.56 -4.94 6.05
C TRP A 69 -4.17 -3.59 6.62
N ILE A 70 -3.44 -2.81 5.84
CA ILE A 70 -3.15 -1.41 6.12
C ILE A 70 -3.61 -0.52 4.97
N ASN A 71 -4.06 0.69 5.31
CA ASN A 71 -4.14 1.83 4.40
C ASN A 71 -2.86 2.66 4.56
N ILE A 72 -2.11 2.86 3.48
CA ILE A 72 -0.90 3.66 3.44
C ILE A 72 -1.04 4.77 2.40
N ILE A 73 -0.77 6.02 2.80
CA ILE A 73 -0.87 7.20 1.96
C ILE A 73 0.51 7.85 1.83
N LEU A 74 1.02 7.93 0.59
CA LEU A 74 2.35 8.46 0.27
C LEU A 74 2.26 9.60 -0.75
N THR A 75 3.11 10.61 -0.61
CA THR A 75 3.30 11.68 -1.62
C THR A 75 4.44 11.37 -2.60
N GLU A 76 5.28 10.41 -2.24
CA GLU A 76 6.38 9.87 -3.04
C GLU A 76 5.94 8.68 -3.92
N GLY A 77 6.89 8.14 -4.68
CA GLY A 77 6.65 7.10 -5.69
C GLY A 77 7.91 6.34 -6.09
N LYS A 78 8.75 5.97 -5.12
CA LYS A 78 9.99 5.22 -5.37
C LYS A 78 9.70 3.78 -5.82
N PHE A 79 10.66 3.15 -6.49
CA PHE A 79 10.51 1.79 -7.04
C PHE A 79 10.16 0.78 -5.93
N ARG A 80 8.96 0.19 -6.04
CA ARG A 80 8.38 -0.78 -5.09
C ARG A 80 8.32 -0.28 -3.64
N GLN A 81 8.20 1.02 -3.44
CA GLN A 81 8.31 1.67 -2.15
C GLN A 81 7.49 1.02 -1.03
N VAL A 82 6.16 0.91 -1.20
CA VAL A 82 5.29 0.30 -0.19
C VAL A 82 5.76 -1.11 0.20
N ARG A 83 6.11 -1.93 -0.80
CA ARG A 83 6.56 -3.31 -0.55
C ARG A 83 7.88 -3.36 0.22
N LYS A 84 8.79 -2.43 -0.06
CA LYS A 84 10.07 -2.32 0.64
C LYS A 84 9.88 -1.80 2.06
N MET A 85 9.02 -0.80 2.24
CA MET A 85 8.70 -0.24 3.56
C MET A 85 8.11 -1.29 4.49
N THR A 86 7.10 -2.04 4.04
CA THR A 86 6.48 -3.06 4.91
C THR A 86 7.47 -4.19 5.23
N ALA A 87 8.32 -4.59 4.26
CA ALA A 87 9.36 -5.58 4.49
C ALA A 87 10.43 -5.09 5.49
N ALA A 88 10.77 -3.80 5.47
CA ALA A 88 11.74 -3.21 6.41
C ALA A 88 11.26 -3.27 7.87
N VAL A 89 9.94 -3.29 8.11
CA VAL A 89 9.35 -3.49 9.45
C VAL A 89 8.92 -4.94 9.71
N GLY A 90 9.33 -5.90 8.87
CA GLY A 90 9.12 -7.33 9.08
C GLY A 90 7.84 -7.92 8.50
N PHE A 91 7.05 -7.16 7.73
CA PHE A 91 5.75 -7.61 7.21
C PHE A 91 5.72 -7.60 5.68
N LEU A 92 5.78 -8.78 5.06
CA LEU A 92 5.80 -8.89 3.59
C LEU A 92 4.44 -8.49 2.98
N THR A 93 4.46 -7.66 1.94
CA THR A 93 3.24 -7.32 1.19
C THR A 93 2.81 -8.50 0.29
N LEU A 94 1.67 -9.11 0.59
CA LEU A 94 1.03 -10.17 -0.21
C LEU A 94 0.25 -9.58 -1.40
N ARG A 95 -0.59 -8.57 -1.14
CA ARG A 95 -1.43 -7.90 -2.13
C ARG A 95 -1.31 -6.39 -1.96
N LEU A 96 -1.25 -5.66 -3.07
CA LEU A 96 -1.15 -4.20 -3.07
C LEU A 96 -2.12 -3.64 -4.11
N VAL A 97 -3.03 -2.78 -3.67
CA VAL A 97 -4.03 -2.14 -4.53
C VAL A 97 -3.96 -0.64 -4.29
N ARG A 98 -3.72 0.14 -5.34
CA ARG A 98 -3.81 1.59 -5.28
C ARG A 98 -5.26 2.00 -5.47
N VAL A 99 -5.82 2.68 -4.48
CA VAL A 99 -7.25 3.02 -4.44
C VAL A 99 -7.52 4.51 -4.65
N ARG A 100 -6.47 5.35 -4.58
CA ARG A 100 -6.57 6.80 -4.81
C ARG A 100 -5.29 7.39 -5.37
N ILE A 101 -5.42 8.39 -6.24
CA ILE A 101 -4.36 9.31 -6.66
C ILE A 101 -4.94 10.73 -6.61
N GLY A 102 -4.44 11.59 -5.74
CA GLY A 102 -4.99 12.94 -5.57
C GLY A 102 -6.47 12.90 -5.18
N SER A 103 -7.31 13.55 -5.98
CA SER A 103 -8.78 13.54 -5.88
C SER A 103 -9.46 12.38 -6.62
N ILE A 104 -8.70 11.52 -7.32
CA ILE A 104 -9.23 10.43 -8.14
C ILE A 104 -9.26 9.13 -7.35
N TYR A 105 -10.44 8.52 -7.22
CA TYR A 105 -10.67 7.28 -6.48
C TYR A 105 -10.93 6.12 -7.44
N LEU A 106 -10.56 4.90 -7.01
CA LEU A 106 -10.86 3.67 -7.76
C LEU A 106 -12.35 3.28 -7.69
N GLU A 107 -13.04 3.72 -6.62
CA GLU A 107 -14.46 3.43 -6.38
C GLU A 107 -14.78 1.93 -6.55
N ASN A 108 -15.78 1.61 -7.39
CA ASN A 108 -16.26 0.25 -7.63
C ASN A 108 -15.71 -0.38 -8.91
N MET A 109 -14.64 0.20 -9.49
CA MET A 109 -14.07 -0.30 -10.75
C MET A 109 -13.54 -1.73 -10.60
N MET A 110 -13.88 -2.56 -11.58
CA MET A 110 -13.38 -3.93 -11.70
C MET A 110 -12.02 -3.96 -12.40
N PRO A 111 -11.20 -5.00 -12.17
CA PRO A 111 -9.90 -5.11 -12.81
C PRO A 111 -10.04 -5.17 -14.34
N GLY A 112 -9.33 -4.28 -15.03
CA GLY A 112 -9.37 -4.17 -16.49
C GLY A 112 -10.38 -3.15 -17.02
N GLU A 113 -11.27 -2.63 -16.17
CA GLU A 113 -12.15 -1.53 -16.57
C GLU A 113 -11.36 -0.23 -16.76
N VAL A 114 -11.85 0.57 -17.71
CA VAL A 114 -11.31 1.89 -18.03
C VAL A 114 -12.46 2.86 -18.08
N ILE A 115 -12.35 3.96 -17.33
CA ILE A 115 -13.30 5.06 -17.35
C ILE A 115 -12.56 6.30 -17.84
N GLN A 116 -13.14 6.97 -18.84
CA GLN A 116 -12.60 8.23 -19.32
C GLN A 116 -12.88 9.35 -18.32
N ILE A 117 -11.83 10.09 -17.96
CA ILE A 117 -11.94 11.32 -17.17
C ILE A 117 -11.97 12.49 -18.15
N ARG A 118 -12.99 13.34 -18.05
CA ARG A 118 -13.13 14.52 -18.93
C ARG A 118 -12.15 15.63 -18.56
N ASP A 119 -11.99 15.87 -17.26
CA ASP A 119 -11.08 16.88 -16.71
C ASP A 119 -10.17 16.25 -15.65
N LEU A 120 -8.86 16.29 -15.88
CA LEU A 120 -7.89 15.72 -14.97
C LEU A 120 -7.45 16.75 -13.92
N THR A 121 -7.91 16.58 -12.67
CA THR A 121 -7.42 17.33 -11.51
C THR A 121 -6.75 16.37 -10.53
N LEU A 122 -5.55 16.71 -10.04
CA LEU A 122 -4.71 15.85 -9.19
C LEU A 122 -4.35 16.52 -7.86
#